data_AF-A0AAQ3JV07-F1
#
_entry.id   AF-A0AAQ3JV07-F1
#
_cell.length_a   1.000
_cell.length_b   1.000
_cell.length_c   1.000
_cell.angle_alpha   90.00
_cell.angle_beta   90.00
_cell.angle_gamma   90.00
#
_symmetry.space_group_name_H-M   'P 1'
#
loop_
_entity.id
_entity.type
_entity.pdbx_description
1 polymer ?
#
loop_
_entity_poly.entity_id
_entity_poly.type
_entity_poly.pdbx_seq_one_letter_code
_entity_poly.pdbx_strand_id
1 'polypeptide(L)'
;MAAMLRKVWGSVLSLSGSGSGSGSNRSWPDLPDDHQHLGDIDLIPTDVFVHILRFLDPKDAAITTSVCKSWKALVSDNALWVYFLRKENQLWESLVFAETQLRSGPSLYFLHPSQLSFMNVHAQREMLPNSVVVDGGSGYCKYGRSKYDSPSGRCATFLEFGNLESPMHARLRYFFSTIYSRMQVKSSTQPIVLSLPICHTDDTEAARASRKQLKEAIYSVLFDMNAPAVCAIDQAVLALYAAKQTSGIVINVGFHVTSVVPILRGKVMHDVGVEILGQGALKLTGFLRELMQQRNIIFESLYTVRTIKEKLCYVANDYDAELLKDTQGSCEVLGEGWFTLSQERFQVGEILFQPHIGGVRTMGLHQAVALCMDHCLAAEVASDDRWFKTVVLAGGSSCLPGLPERLEKELHRILPPSMSEGVKVIPPPYGVDSAWYGAKIISNVSTFSDAWCISKKQFRQRFRRNTAW
;
A
#
# COMPACT_ATOMS: atom_id res chain seq x y z
N MET A 1 33.37 -19.34 20.18
CA MET A 1 32.09 -18.79 19.66
C MET A 1 31.75 -19.20 18.22
N ALA A 2 32.66 -19.11 17.22
CA ALA A 2 32.37 -19.48 15.82
C ALA A 2 32.07 -20.98 15.54
N ALA A 3 32.48 -21.90 16.44
CA ALA A 3 32.14 -23.32 16.36
C ALA A 3 30.76 -23.66 16.95
N MET A 4 30.23 -22.80 17.84
CA MET A 4 28.92 -22.98 18.50
C MET A 4 27.79 -22.49 17.60
N LEU A 5 28.01 -21.39 16.87
CA LEU A 5 27.08 -20.88 15.85
C LEU A 5 26.87 -21.87 14.69
N ARG A 6 27.90 -22.67 14.33
CA ARG A 6 27.77 -23.76 13.34
C ARG A 6 26.87 -24.90 13.80
N LYS A 7 26.86 -25.24 15.10
CA LYS A 7 25.98 -26.29 15.65
C LYS A 7 24.52 -25.82 15.76
N VAL A 8 24.29 -24.56 16.12
CA VAL A 8 22.93 -23.97 16.14
C VAL A 8 22.37 -23.84 14.71
N TRP A 9 23.20 -23.49 13.73
CA TRP A 9 22.79 -23.46 12.31
C TRP A 9 22.50 -24.86 11.75
N GLY A 10 23.23 -25.89 12.20
CA GLY A 10 22.95 -27.29 11.87
C GLY A 10 21.60 -27.79 12.37
N SER A 11 21.17 -27.37 13.56
CA SER A 11 19.87 -27.74 14.14
C SER A 11 18.69 -26.97 13.54
N VAL A 12 18.92 -25.76 13.01
CA VAL A 12 17.90 -24.99 12.29
C VAL A 12 17.73 -25.49 10.85
N LEU A 13 18.80 -25.98 10.21
CA LEU A 13 18.73 -26.63 8.89
C LEU A 13 18.26 -28.09 8.94
N SER A 14 18.40 -28.81 10.06
CA SER A 14 17.91 -30.19 10.18
C SER A 14 16.39 -30.30 10.32
N LEU A 15 15.68 -29.18 10.49
CA LEU A 15 14.22 -29.09 10.36
C LEU A 15 13.77 -28.78 8.92
N SER A 16 14.71 -28.72 7.98
CA SER A 16 14.48 -28.65 6.54
C SER A 16 15.43 -29.64 5.81
N GLY A 17 15.07 -30.92 5.77
CA GLY A 17 15.63 -31.82 4.73
C GLY A 17 15.15 -31.32 3.36
N SER A 18 15.91 -31.35 2.26
CA SER A 18 17.12 -32.07 1.91
C SER A 18 17.77 -31.36 0.70
N GLY A 19 19.09 -31.34 0.61
CA GLY A 19 19.79 -30.77 -0.55
C GLY A 19 21.27 -30.51 -0.29
N SER A 20 22.10 -31.50 -0.61
CA SER A 20 23.56 -31.47 -0.58
C SER A 20 24.16 -30.41 -1.52
N GLY A 21 25.17 -29.67 -1.06
CA GLY A 21 25.99 -28.82 -1.93
C GLY A 21 27.14 -28.14 -1.18
N SER A 22 28.34 -28.27 -1.74
CA SER A 22 29.66 -28.12 -1.12
C SER A 22 30.13 -26.68 -0.86
N GLY A 23 31.07 -26.58 0.09
CA GLY A 23 31.62 -25.35 0.65
C GLY A 23 32.38 -24.40 -0.30
N SER A 24 32.42 -23.14 0.11
CA SER A 24 33.50 -22.21 -0.20
C SER A 24 33.75 -21.33 1.03
N ASN A 25 34.94 -21.47 1.63
CA ASN A 25 35.41 -20.67 2.76
C ASN A 25 35.49 -19.18 2.39
N ARG A 26 34.74 -18.33 3.07
CA ARG A 26 35.01 -16.89 3.18
C ARG A 26 35.30 -16.57 4.64
N SER A 27 36.55 -16.25 4.92
CA SER A 27 37.04 -15.77 6.22
C SER A 27 36.41 -14.41 6.56
N TRP A 28 35.85 -14.30 7.77
CA TRP A 28 35.33 -13.05 8.34
C TRP A 28 36.46 -12.25 9.01
N PRO A 29 36.34 -10.91 9.14
CA PRO A 29 37.32 -10.09 9.85
C PRO A 29 37.27 -10.35 11.36
N ASP A 30 38.44 -10.39 12.00
CA ASP A 30 38.61 -10.62 13.44
C ASP A 30 37.89 -9.56 14.29
N LEU A 31 37.14 -10.02 15.30
CA LEU A 31 36.57 -9.18 16.36
C LEU A 31 37.62 -8.97 17.47
N PRO A 32 37.69 -7.79 18.12
CA PRO A 32 38.63 -7.56 19.22
C PRO A 32 38.32 -8.45 20.41
N ASP A 33 39.35 -9.10 20.91
CA ASP A 33 39.35 -9.98 22.08
C ASP A 33 39.35 -9.14 23.35
N ASP A 34 38.16 -8.80 23.86
CA ASP A 34 38.02 -8.02 25.11
C ASP A 34 37.08 -8.78 26.06
N HIS A 35 37.65 -9.81 26.70
CA HIS A 35 36.99 -10.61 27.74
C HIS A 35 36.79 -9.77 29.02
N GLN A 36 35.66 -9.09 29.13
CA GLN A 36 35.22 -8.47 30.38
C GLN A 36 34.35 -9.46 31.18
N HIS A 37 34.88 -9.94 32.31
CA HIS A 37 34.24 -10.87 33.25
C HIS A 37 32.84 -10.39 33.70
N LEU A 38 31.82 -11.26 33.60
CA LEU A 38 30.43 -10.99 33.99
C LEU A 38 30.10 -11.34 35.46
N GLY A 39 31.07 -11.75 36.29
CA GLY A 39 30.80 -12.19 37.68
C GLY A 39 29.95 -13.47 37.71
N ASP A 40 29.05 -13.63 38.70
CA ASP A 40 28.24 -14.85 38.88
C ASP A 40 27.29 -15.20 37.69
N ILE A 41 27.15 -14.28 36.75
CA ILE A 41 26.29 -14.38 35.56
C ILE A 41 27.01 -15.14 34.43
N ASP A 42 28.35 -15.20 34.43
CA ASP A 42 29.16 -16.02 33.50
C ASP A 42 28.85 -17.53 33.59
N LEU A 43 28.26 -17.96 34.71
CA LEU A 43 27.95 -19.36 34.99
C LEU A 43 26.69 -19.85 34.27
N ILE A 44 25.85 -18.94 33.76
CA ILE A 44 24.60 -19.30 33.08
C ILE A 44 24.88 -19.44 31.57
N PRO A 45 24.59 -20.61 30.96
CA PRO A 45 24.78 -20.81 29.54
C PRO A 45 23.98 -19.82 28.68
N THR A 46 24.57 -19.35 27.57
CA THR A 46 23.98 -18.34 26.67
C THR A 46 22.60 -18.75 26.11
N ASP A 47 22.40 -20.04 25.89
CA ASP A 47 21.12 -20.63 25.45
C ASP A 47 20.01 -20.52 26.51
N VAL A 48 20.36 -20.67 27.79
CA VAL A 48 19.45 -20.44 28.92
C VAL A 48 19.07 -18.96 28.99
N PHE A 49 20.03 -18.05 28.80
CA PHE A 49 19.74 -16.61 28.72
C PHE A 49 18.79 -16.27 27.59
N VAL A 50 19.03 -16.79 26.38
CA VAL A 50 18.12 -16.56 25.25
C VAL A 50 16.73 -17.10 25.56
N HIS A 51 16.61 -18.23 26.27
CA HIS A 51 15.30 -18.73 26.73
C HIS A 51 14.63 -17.77 27.72
N ILE A 52 15.35 -17.27 28.73
CA ILE A 52 14.83 -16.27 29.68
C ILE A 52 14.36 -15.02 28.94
N LEU A 53 15.17 -14.48 28.03
CA LEU A 53 14.82 -13.29 27.24
C LEU A 53 13.59 -13.53 26.36
N ARG A 54 13.38 -14.74 25.84
CA ARG A 54 12.18 -15.10 25.07
C ARG A 54 10.88 -15.11 25.90
N PHE A 55 10.98 -15.19 27.22
CA PHE A 55 9.83 -15.04 28.12
C PHE A 55 9.51 -13.58 28.45
N LEU A 56 10.44 -12.65 28.22
CA LEU A 56 10.21 -11.22 28.41
C LEU A 56 9.45 -10.60 27.22
N ASP A 57 8.79 -9.48 27.49
CA ASP A 57 8.27 -8.61 26.43
C ASP A 57 9.40 -7.77 25.81
N PRO A 58 9.25 -7.29 24.55
CA PRO A 58 10.34 -6.61 23.83
C PRO A 58 10.86 -5.38 24.56
N LYS A 59 9.96 -4.66 25.24
CA LYS A 59 10.29 -3.49 26.05
C LYS A 59 11.14 -3.86 27.27
N ASP A 60 10.75 -4.91 27.98
CA ASP A 60 11.48 -5.37 29.17
C ASP A 60 12.85 -5.93 28.77
N ALA A 61 12.89 -6.72 27.69
CA ALA A 61 14.13 -7.18 27.09
C ALA A 61 15.06 -6.00 26.75
N ALA A 62 14.57 -4.95 26.10
CA ALA A 62 15.37 -3.76 25.78
C ALA A 62 15.89 -3.04 27.03
N ILE A 63 15.09 -2.92 28.11
CA ILE A 63 15.53 -2.30 29.36
C ILE A 63 16.71 -3.07 29.97
N THR A 64 16.73 -4.39 29.81
CA THR A 64 17.81 -5.23 30.35
C THR A 64 19.18 -5.00 29.70
N THR A 65 19.26 -4.24 28.59
CA THR A 65 20.53 -3.77 28.03
C THR A 65 21.34 -2.90 28.99
N SER A 66 20.69 -2.31 30.01
CA SER A 66 21.33 -1.50 31.04
C SER A 66 22.03 -2.32 32.13
N VAL A 67 21.82 -3.64 32.18
CA VAL A 67 22.37 -4.52 33.22
C VAL A 67 23.90 -4.66 33.09
N CYS A 68 24.39 -5.07 31.92
CA CYS A 68 25.82 -5.09 31.61
C CYS A 68 26.08 -5.17 30.09
N LYS A 69 27.34 -5.05 29.66
CA LYS A 69 27.74 -5.08 28.23
C LYS A 69 27.35 -6.37 27.53
N SER A 70 27.47 -7.50 28.21
CA SER A 70 27.17 -8.81 27.64
C SER A 70 25.66 -9.06 27.49
N TRP A 71 24.87 -8.58 28.45
CA TRP A 71 23.41 -8.51 28.31
C TRP A 71 23.02 -7.63 27.13
N LYS A 72 23.65 -6.46 26.99
CA LYS A 72 23.44 -5.59 25.84
C LYS A 72 23.77 -6.29 24.51
N ALA A 73 24.87 -7.04 24.43
CA ALA A 73 25.26 -7.77 23.23
C ALA A 73 24.23 -8.86 22.86
N LEU A 74 23.77 -9.64 23.83
CA LEU A 74 22.78 -10.71 23.61
C LEU A 74 21.40 -10.17 23.27
N VAL A 75 20.94 -9.15 23.98
CA VAL A 75 19.64 -8.51 23.72
C VAL A 75 19.66 -7.81 22.36
N SER A 76 20.79 -7.27 21.91
CA SER A 76 20.89 -6.62 20.60
C SER A 76 20.85 -7.60 19.41
N ASP A 77 20.84 -8.91 19.68
CA ASP A 77 20.83 -9.95 18.64
C ASP A 77 19.51 -9.96 17.85
N ASN A 78 19.62 -9.85 16.53
CA ASN A 78 18.45 -9.78 15.65
C ASN A 78 17.57 -11.04 15.70
N ALA A 79 18.11 -12.23 15.98
CA ALA A 79 17.31 -13.44 16.05
C ALA A 79 16.33 -13.43 17.24
N LEU A 80 16.72 -12.81 18.37
CA LEU A 80 15.82 -12.58 19.50
C LEU A 80 14.67 -11.63 19.12
N TRP A 81 14.99 -10.52 18.44
CA TRP A 81 13.96 -9.56 18.01
C TRP A 81 13.06 -10.11 16.90
N VAL A 82 13.59 -10.94 16.00
CA VAL A 82 12.77 -11.68 15.03
C VAL A 82 11.81 -12.63 15.76
N TYR A 83 12.23 -13.28 16.85
CA TYR A 83 11.34 -14.09 17.67
C TYR A 83 10.21 -13.24 18.30
N PHE A 84 10.54 -12.09 18.90
CA PHE A 84 9.54 -11.17 19.45
C PHE A 84 8.51 -10.72 18.40
N LEU A 85 9.00 -10.26 17.25
CA LEU A 85 8.14 -9.79 16.16
C LEU A 85 7.24 -10.91 15.59
N ARG A 86 7.73 -12.15 15.53
CA ARG A 86 6.92 -13.30 15.11
C ARG A 86 5.82 -13.63 16.12
N LYS A 87 6.10 -13.49 17.42
CA LYS A 87 5.13 -13.76 18.50
C LYS A 87 3.96 -12.77 18.49
N GLU A 88 4.18 -11.52 18.10
CA GLU A 88 3.13 -10.49 17.97
C GLU A 88 2.15 -10.73 16.81
N ASN A 89 2.47 -11.65 15.88
CA ASN A 89 1.64 -12.14 14.77
C ASN A 89 1.17 -11.08 13.72
N GLN A 90 0.95 -11.55 12.48
CA GLN A 90 0.54 -10.86 11.23
C GLN A 90 1.31 -9.61 10.72
N LEU A 91 1.95 -8.79 11.56
CA LEU A 91 2.55 -7.51 11.14
C LEU A 91 4.06 -7.54 10.89
N TRP A 92 4.76 -8.61 11.27
CA TRP A 92 6.23 -8.66 11.19
C TRP A 92 6.76 -8.53 9.75
N GLU A 93 6.10 -9.16 8.77
CA GLU A 93 6.48 -9.04 7.36
C GLU A 93 6.35 -7.61 6.85
N SER A 94 5.31 -6.90 7.28
CA SER A 94 5.10 -5.49 6.94
C SER A 94 6.16 -4.60 7.59
N LEU A 95 6.58 -4.92 8.82
CA LEU A 95 7.69 -4.22 9.49
C LEU A 95 9.01 -4.45 8.77
N VAL A 96 9.36 -5.71 8.48
CA VAL A 96 10.60 -6.06 7.77
C VAL A 96 10.61 -5.41 6.39
N PHE A 97 9.51 -5.48 5.64
CA PHE A 97 9.37 -4.80 4.37
C PHE A 97 9.59 -3.29 4.52
N ALA A 98 8.90 -2.62 5.45
CA ALA A 98 9.02 -1.17 5.63
C ALA A 98 10.45 -0.75 5.96
N GLU A 99 11.11 -1.43 6.89
CA GLU A 99 12.44 -1.06 7.38
C GLU A 99 13.57 -1.42 6.41
N THR A 100 13.36 -2.41 5.54
CA THR A 100 14.33 -2.79 4.51
C THR A 100 14.16 -2.01 3.22
N GLN A 101 12.92 -1.70 2.83
CA GLN A 101 12.62 -1.13 1.51
C GLN A 101 12.21 0.34 1.54
N LEU A 102 11.59 0.82 2.62
CA LEU A 102 10.97 2.16 2.68
C LEU A 102 11.71 3.14 3.59
N ARG A 103 12.69 2.67 4.37
CA ARG A 103 13.41 3.49 5.35
C ARG A 103 14.11 4.72 4.73
N SER A 104 14.54 4.65 3.47
CA SER A 104 15.25 5.75 2.82
C SER A 104 14.34 6.86 2.28
N GLY A 105 13.02 6.72 2.38
CA GLY A 105 12.10 7.71 1.80
C GLY A 105 11.90 7.53 0.28
N PRO A 106 11.33 8.55 -0.39
CA PRO A 106 11.14 8.56 -1.85
C PRO A 106 12.45 8.54 -2.65
N SER A 107 13.57 8.93 -2.04
CA SER A 107 14.91 8.87 -2.63
C SER A 107 15.48 7.47 -2.49
N LEU A 108 14.98 6.52 -3.29
CA LEU A 108 15.37 5.10 -3.26
C LEU A 108 16.76 4.81 -3.85
N TYR A 109 17.70 5.76 -3.75
CA TYR A 109 19.05 5.60 -4.28
C TYR A 109 19.98 4.95 -3.25
N PHE A 110 20.48 3.77 -3.63
CA PHE A 110 21.76 3.16 -3.25
C PHE A 110 22.27 3.51 -1.84
N LEU A 111 21.69 2.86 -0.84
CA LEU A 111 22.47 2.55 0.35
C LEU A 111 22.37 1.04 0.55
N HIS A 112 23.54 0.39 0.65
CA HIS A 112 23.62 -0.95 1.20
C HIS A 112 22.75 -0.99 2.47
N PRO A 113 21.94 -2.04 2.69
CA PRO A 113 21.20 -2.16 3.94
C PRO A 113 22.23 -2.11 5.07
N SER A 114 22.31 -0.95 5.73
CA SER A 114 23.04 -0.82 6.98
C SER A 114 22.53 -1.95 7.88
N GLN A 115 23.44 -2.57 8.63
CA GLN A 115 23.10 -3.70 9.48
C GLN A 115 21.92 -3.29 10.39
N LEU A 116 20.73 -3.78 10.07
CA LEU A 116 19.49 -3.38 10.74
C LEU A 116 19.51 -4.03 12.11
N SER A 117 19.76 -3.26 13.17
CA SER A 117 19.48 -3.73 14.52
C SER A 117 17.98 -3.58 14.76
N PHE A 118 17.26 -4.71 14.82
CA PHE A 118 15.82 -4.70 15.05
C PHE A 118 15.45 -4.12 16.42
N MET A 119 16.33 -4.22 17.41
CA MET A 119 16.21 -3.51 18.68
C MET A 119 16.13 -2.00 18.49
N ASN A 120 17.10 -1.42 17.77
CA ASN A 120 17.15 0.02 17.53
C ASN A 120 15.96 0.49 16.69
N VAL A 121 15.58 -0.31 15.69
CA VAL A 121 14.38 -0.06 14.87
C VAL A 121 13.13 -0.02 15.76
N HIS A 122 12.95 -1.00 16.64
CA HIS A 122 11.82 -1.04 17.58
C HIS A 122 11.82 0.20 18.48
N ALA A 123 12.96 0.55 19.09
CA ALA A 123 13.10 1.74 19.92
C ALA A 123 12.77 3.04 19.16
N GLN A 124 13.24 3.19 17.92
CA GLN A 124 12.94 4.35 17.08
C GLN A 124 11.44 4.46 16.76
N ARG A 125 10.78 3.33 16.48
CA ARG A 125 9.34 3.28 16.16
C ARG A 125 8.45 3.61 17.35
N GLU A 126 8.87 3.24 18.56
CA GLU A 126 8.19 3.62 19.80
C GLU A 126 8.26 5.13 20.07
N MET A 127 9.30 5.81 19.57
CA MET A 127 9.44 7.26 19.68
C MET A 127 8.69 8.05 18.60
N LEU A 128 8.10 7.38 17.60
CA LEU A 128 7.41 8.07 16.50
C LEU A 128 6.12 8.74 16.99
N PRO A 129 5.83 9.97 16.54
CA PRO A 129 4.56 10.61 16.84
C PRO A 129 3.42 9.87 16.13
N ASN A 130 2.27 9.81 16.82
CA ASN A 130 1.02 9.44 16.15
C ASN A 130 0.75 10.41 15.00
N SER A 131 0.32 9.86 13.87
CA SER A 131 0.05 10.65 12.66
C SER A 131 -1.41 10.50 12.24
N VAL A 132 -1.96 11.58 11.73
CA VAL A 132 -3.26 11.56 11.04
C VAL A 132 -3.04 11.01 9.63
N VAL A 133 -3.82 10.01 9.23
CA VAL A 133 -3.76 9.41 7.89
C VAL A 133 -5.04 9.76 7.16
N VAL A 134 -4.92 10.34 5.97
CA VAL A 134 -6.05 10.73 5.10
C VAL A 134 -5.83 10.13 3.71
N ASP A 135 -6.67 9.16 3.36
CA ASP A 135 -6.76 8.62 2.01
C ASP A 135 -7.75 9.44 1.18
N GLY A 136 -7.27 10.36 0.35
CA GLY A 136 -8.07 11.29 -0.45
C GLY A 136 -8.64 10.70 -1.74
N GLY A 137 -9.13 9.47 -1.73
CA GLY A 137 -9.67 8.80 -2.91
C GLY A 137 -10.85 9.55 -3.56
N SER A 138 -11.08 9.34 -4.86
CA SER A 138 -12.02 10.13 -5.67
C SER A 138 -13.51 9.83 -5.42
N GLY A 139 -13.86 8.72 -4.77
CA GLY A 139 -15.25 8.42 -4.38
C GLY A 139 -15.52 8.80 -2.93
N TYR A 140 -14.66 8.30 -2.04
CA TYR A 140 -14.74 8.59 -0.62
C TYR A 140 -13.34 8.78 -0.07
N CYS A 141 -13.22 9.78 0.80
CA CYS A 141 -12.06 9.94 1.64
C CYS A 141 -12.18 9.01 2.85
N LYS A 142 -11.07 8.37 3.24
CA LYS A 142 -10.97 7.66 4.52
C LYS A 142 -9.95 8.37 5.41
N TYR A 143 -10.25 8.49 6.69
CA TYR A 143 -9.33 9.13 7.63
C TYR A 143 -9.21 8.30 8.90
N GLY A 144 -8.06 8.39 9.56
CA GLY A 144 -7.80 7.69 10.82
C GLY A 144 -6.43 8.01 11.40
N ARG A 145 -6.02 7.25 12.41
CA ARG A 145 -4.70 7.41 13.06
C ARG A 145 -3.77 6.28 12.63
N SER A 146 -2.47 6.58 12.50
CA SER A 146 -1.45 5.62 12.05
C SER A 146 -1.27 4.39 12.94
N LYS A 147 -1.64 4.47 14.23
CA LYS A 147 -1.57 3.35 15.17
C LYS A 147 -2.85 2.52 15.23
N TYR A 148 -3.93 2.91 14.56
CA TYR A 148 -5.19 2.18 14.60
C TYR A 148 -5.19 1.04 13.59
N ASP A 149 -5.98 0.00 13.85
CA ASP A 149 -6.08 -1.16 12.97
C ASP A 149 -6.79 -0.84 11.66
N SER A 150 -7.79 0.05 11.67
CA SER A 150 -8.56 0.45 10.49
C SER A 150 -8.77 1.97 10.43
N PRO A 151 -9.25 2.51 9.28
CA PRO A 151 -9.70 3.90 9.22
C PRO A 151 -10.76 4.19 10.30
N SER A 152 -10.71 5.40 10.87
CA SER A 152 -11.67 5.87 11.89
C SER A 152 -13.00 6.29 11.29
N GLY A 153 -13.03 6.64 10.00
CA GLY A 153 -14.26 7.04 9.33
C GLY A 153 -14.06 7.35 7.86
N ARG A 154 -15.17 7.64 7.19
CA ARG A 154 -15.23 8.03 5.78
C ARG A 154 -15.97 9.35 5.61
N CYS A 155 -15.59 10.13 4.60
CA CYS A 155 -16.27 11.37 4.22
C CYS A 155 -16.24 11.55 2.71
N ALA A 156 -16.97 12.56 2.21
CA ALA A 156 -16.88 12.95 0.80
C ALA A 156 -15.44 13.33 0.43
N THR A 157 -15.03 13.01 -0.80
CA THR A 157 -13.68 13.29 -1.29
C THR A 157 -13.42 14.80 -1.38
N PHE A 158 -12.18 15.24 -1.14
CA PHE A 158 -11.85 16.66 -1.25
C PHE A 158 -11.94 17.21 -2.68
N LEU A 159 -11.92 16.35 -3.71
CA LEU A 159 -12.15 16.74 -5.10
C LEU A 159 -13.58 17.28 -5.31
N GLU A 160 -14.53 16.75 -4.56
CA GLU A 160 -15.97 17.05 -4.64
C GLU A 160 -16.50 17.68 -3.35
N PHE A 161 -15.61 18.08 -2.42
CA PHE A 161 -16.00 18.60 -1.11
C PHE A 161 -16.31 20.10 -1.14
N GLY A 162 -17.47 20.45 -0.59
CA GLY A 162 -17.95 21.84 -0.53
C GLY A 162 -18.45 22.37 -1.87
N ASN A 163 -18.75 23.67 -1.93
CA ASN A 163 -19.15 24.31 -3.18
C ASN A 163 -17.95 24.39 -4.15
N LEU A 164 -18.03 23.70 -5.29
CA LEU A 164 -16.98 23.63 -6.32
C LEU A 164 -16.55 25.01 -6.86
N GLU A 165 -17.43 26.00 -6.80
CA GLU A 165 -17.13 27.39 -7.19
C GLU A 165 -16.20 28.10 -6.21
N SER A 166 -16.05 27.57 -5.00
CA SER A 166 -15.16 28.14 -3.98
C SER A 166 -13.69 27.95 -4.37
N PRO A 167 -12.82 28.94 -4.05
CA PRO A 167 -11.38 28.82 -4.25
C PRO A 167 -10.82 27.55 -3.61
N MET A 168 -9.88 26.90 -4.31
CA MET A 168 -9.29 25.61 -3.91
C MET A 168 -8.75 25.63 -2.46
N HIS A 169 -8.07 26.71 -2.06
CA HIS A 169 -7.52 26.85 -0.70
C HIS A 169 -8.61 26.80 0.38
N ALA A 170 -9.70 27.54 0.20
CA ALA A 170 -10.82 27.56 1.14
C ALA A 170 -11.50 26.18 1.25
N ARG A 171 -11.70 25.50 0.11
CA ARG A 171 -12.26 24.14 0.08
C ARG A 171 -11.40 23.13 0.81
N LEU A 172 -10.09 23.11 0.52
CA LEU A 172 -9.13 22.24 1.18
C LEU A 172 -9.07 22.52 2.68
N ARG A 173 -9.09 23.80 3.09
CA ARG A 173 -9.09 24.18 4.51
C ARG A 173 -10.34 23.67 5.22
N TYR A 174 -11.51 23.84 4.61
CA TYR A 174 -12.77 23.35 5.16
C TYR A 174 -12.78 21.81 5.25
N PHE A 175 -12.27 21.13 4.23
CA PHE A 175 -12.11 19.67 4.20
C PHE A 175 -11.23 19.17 5.35
N PHE A 176 -10.01 19.69 5.50
CA PHE A 176 -9.10 19.25 6.55
C PHE A 176 -9.63 19.62 7.94
N SER A 177 -10.23 20.81 8.11
CA SER A 177 -10.87 21.20 9.37
C SER A 177 -11.98 20.23 9.78
N THR A 178 -12.76 19.75 8.81
CA THR A 178 -13.79 18.75 9.05
C THR A 178 -13.19 17.42 9.53
N ILE A 179 -12.10 16.95 8.91
CA ILE A 179 -11.42 15.72 9.32
C ILE A 179 -10.86 15.85 10.75
N TYR A 180 -10.12 16.92 11.03
CA TYR A 180 -9.54 17.16 12.36
C TYR A 180 -10.62 17.24 13.45
N SER A 181 -11.73 17.92 13.16
CA SER A 181 -12.88 18.01 14.06
C SER A 181 -13.50 16.64 14.33
N ARG A 182 -13.77 15.84 13.29
CA ARG A 182 -14.33 14.48 13.42
C ARG A 182 -13.40 13.53 14.16
N MET A 183 -12.09 13.69 14.02
CA MET A 183 -11.08 12.91 14.74
C MET A 183 -10.83 13.40 16.17
N GLN A 184 -11.37 14.57 16.54
CA GLN A 184 -11.10 15.26 17.80
C GLN A 184 -9.59 15.46 18.05
N VAL A 185 -8.85 15.86 16.99
CA VAL A 185 -7.41 16.13 17.04
C VAL A 185 -7.15 17.55 16.55
N LYS A 186 -6.26 18.28 17.24
CA LYS A 186 -5.81 19.60 16.78
C LYS A 186 -4.82 19.42 15.63
N SER A 187 -4.94 20.21 14.57
CA SER A 187 -4.02 20.17 13.44
C SER A 187 -2.56 20.42 13.81
N SER A 188 -2.29 21.12 14.91
CA SER A 188 -0.94 21.46 15.37
C SER A 188 -0.21 20.39 16.17
N THR A 189 -0.87 19.27 16.53
CA THR A 189 -0.27 18.30 17.47
C THR A 189 0.37 17.10 16.79
N GLN A 190 -0.02 16.77 15.56
CA GLN A 190 0.37 15.52 14.90
C GLN A 190 0.70 15.74 13.43
N PRO A 191 1.72 15.06 12.87
CA PRO A 191 1.94 15.02 11.43
C PRO A 191 0.74 14.44 10.68
N ILE A 192 0.65 14.75 9.40
CA ILE A 192 -0.38 14.19 8.51
C ILE A 192 0.25 13.45 7.33
N VAL A 193 -0.26 12.26 7.05
CA VAL A 193 0.05 11.47 5.84
C VAL A 193 -1.15 11.49 4.90
N LEU A 194 -0.90 11.88 3.66
CA LEU A 194 -1.91 12.12 2.64
C LEU A 194 -1.68 11.22 1.43
N SER A 195 -2.70 10.46 1.09
CA SER A 195 -2.85 9.82 -0.22
C SER A 195 -3.33 10.88 -1.21
N LEU A 196 -2.50 11.20 -2.19
CA LEU A 196 -2.85 12.07 -3.29
C LEU A 196 -3.60 11.25 -4.36
N PRO A 197 -4.78 11.69 -4.81
CA PRO A 197 -5.49 11.02 -5.88
C PRO A 197 -4.67 11.10 -7.17
N ILE A 198 -4.82 10.08 -8.01
CA ILE A 198 -4.24 10.06 -9.34
C ILE A 198 -5.08 11.00 -10.22
N CYS A 199 -4.59 12.22 -10.40
CA CYS A 199 -5.25 13.25 -11.20
C CYS A 199 -4.26 13.89 -12.17
N HIS A 200 -4.73 14.27 -13.37
CA HIS A 200 -3.90 14.80 -14.46
C HIS A 200 -2.73 13.86 -14.75
N THR A 201 -2.96 12.74 -15.42
CA THR A 201 -1.99 11.63 -15.48
C THR A 201 -0.97 11.72 -16.60
N ASP A 202 -1.26 12.54 -17.62
CA ASP A 202 -0.39 12.72 -18.77
C ASP A 202 0.95 13.34 -18.38
N ASP A 203 1.95 13.11 -19.23
CA ASP A 203 3.28 13.71 -19.08
C ASP A 203 3.43 15.04 -19.84
N THR A 204 2.33 15.77 -20.01
CA THR A 204 2.33 17.12 -20.58
C THR A 204 2.76 18.15 -19.55
N GLU A 205 3.32 19.28 -19.99
CA GLU A 205 3.68 20.39 -19.10
C GLU A 205 2.48 20.89 -18.29
N ALA A 206 1.31 20.99 -18.93
CA ALA A 206 0.07 21.39 -18.28
C ALA A 206 -0.32 20.42 -17.15
N ALA A 207 -0.27 19.11 -17.40
CA ALA A 207 -0.61 18.11 -16.40
C ALA A 207 0.39 18.12 -15.24
N ARG A 208 1.70 18.23 -15.51
CA ARG A 208 2.75 18.39 -14.48
C ARG A 208 2.50 19.64 -13.62
N ALA A 209 2.14 20.77 -14.25
CA ALA A 209 1.83 22.01 -13.56
C ALA A 209 0.59 21.86 -12.66
N SER A 210 -0.49 21.22 -13.13
CA SER A 210 -1.69 20.96 -12.33
C SER A 210 -1.41 20.07 -11.11
N ARG A 211 -0.63 18.98 -11.29
CA ARG A 211 -0.20 18.11 -10.17
C ARG A 211 0.60 18.90 -9.13
N LYS A 212 1.54 19.73 -9.58
CA LYS A 212 2.34 20.61 -8.72
C LYS A 212 1.48 21.62 -7.97
N GLN A 213 0.55 22.29 -8.66
CA GLN A 213 -0.35 23.28 -8.09
C GLN A 213 -1.23 22.68 -6.99
N LEU A 214 -1.84 21.52 -7.23
CA LEU A 214 -2.66 20.83 -6.23
C LEU A 214 -1.83 20.47 -4.99
N LYS A 215 -0.64 19.91 -5.21
CA LYS A 215 0.29 19.54 -4.13
C LYS A 215 0.70 20.75 -3.30
N GLU A 216 1.07 21.86 -3.94
CA GLU A 216 1.44 23.11 -3.26
C GLU A 216 0.27 23.72 -2.49
N ALA A 217 -0.94 23.71 -3.05
CA ALA A 217 -2.15 24.18 -2.36
C ALA A 217 -2.43 23.37 -1.09
N ILE A 218 -2.32 22.04 -1.17
CA ILE A 218 -2.47 21.14 -0.01
C ILE A 218 -1.44 21.47 1.08
N TYR A 219 -0.15 21.60 0.71
CA TYR A 219 0.89 21.97 1.68
C TYR A 219 0.62 23.33 2.31
N SER A 220 0.27 24.35 1.51
CA SER A 220 -0.02 25.69 2.02
C SER A 220 -1.13 25.66 3.06
N VAL A 221 -2.26 25.03 2.73
CA VAL A 221 -3.42 24.94 3.63
C VAL A 221 -3.06 24.25 4.94
N LEU A 222 -2.38 23.11 4.88
CA LEU A 222 -2.03 22.34 6.08
C LEU A 222 -1.04 23.09 6.98
N PHE A 223 -0.05 23.76 6.39
CA PHE A 223 0.88 24.59 7.15
C PHE A 223 0.23 25.87 7.68
N ASP A 224 -0.75 26.44 7.01
CA ASP A 224 -1.59 27.55 7.51
C ASP A 224 -2.52 27.09 8.64
N MET A 225 -2.84 25.79 8.68
CA MET A 225 -3.49 25.13 9.82
C MET A 225 -2.50 24.68 10.89
N ASN A 226 -1.23 25.05 10.79
CA ASN A 226 -0.15 24.72 11.71
C ASN A 226 0.18 23.23 11.84
N ALA A 227 -0.07 22.42 10.79
CA ALA A 227 0.42 21.05 10.76
C ALA A 227 1.95 21.01 10.96
N PRO A 228 2.47 20.19 11.89
CA PRO A 228 3.90 20.16 12.20
C PRO A 228 4.73 19.64 11.01
N ALA A 229 4.23 18.60 10.34
CA ALA A 229 4.83 18.04 9.14
C ALA A 229 3.78 17.36 8.26
N VAL A 230 4.06 17.31 6.96
CA VAL A 230 3.14 16.75 5.95
C VAL A 230 3.90 15.76 5.08
N CYS A 231 3.40 14.53 5.00
CA CYS A 231 3.84 13.50 4.07
C CYS A 231 2.75 13.31 3.01
N ALA A 232 3.05 13.51 1.73
CA ALA A 232 2.07 13.42 0.65
C ALA A 232 2.59 12.50 -0.46
N ILE A 233 1.87 11.42 -0.72
CA ILE A 233 2.29 10.29 -1.57
C ILE A 233 1.13 9.88 -2.47
N ASP A 234 1.43 9.50 -3.71
CA ASP A 234 0.42 9.04 -4.67
C ASP A 234 -0.31 7.77 -4.20
N GLN A 235 -1.62 7.74 -4.41
CA GLN A 235 -2.50 6.65 -3.99
C GLN A 235 -2.06 5.29 -4.54
N ALA A 236 -1.63 5.22 -5.81
CA ALA A 236 -1.13 3.99 -6.40
C ALA A 236 0.14 3.47 -5.71
N VAL A 237 1.07 4.37 -5.40
CA VAL A 237 2.31 4.03 -4.68
C VAL A 237 1.99 3.49 -3.29
N LEU A 238 1.03 4.08 -2.58
CA LEU A 238 0.58 3.58 -1.29
C LEU A 238 -0.06 2.19 -1.40
N ALA A 239 -0.90 1.95 -2.42
CA ALA A 239 -1.48 0.63 -2.65
C ALA A 239 -0.41 -0.43 -2.95
N LEU A 240 0.63 -0.07 -3.70
CA LEU A 240 1.77 -0.94 -3.98
C LEU A 240 2.54 -1.32 -2.70
N TYR A 241 2.79 -0.34 -1.82
CA TYR A 241 3.43 -0.59 -0.51
C TYR A 241 2.55 -1.44 0.42
N ALA A 242 1.23 -1.29 0.36
CA ALA A 242 0.32 -2.16 1.10
C ALA A 242 0.40 -3.62 0.63
N ALA A 243 0.72 -3.84 -0.65
CA ALA A 243 1.01 -5.16 -1.24
C ALA A 243 2.46 -5.63 -1.02
N LYS A 244 3.25 -4.92 -0.20
CA LYS A 244 4.67 -5.22 0.08
C LYS A 244 5.54 -5.25 -1.18
N GLN A 245 5.22 -4.40 -2.15
CA GLN A 245 5.98 -4.21 -3.38
C GLN A 245 6.52 -2.79 -3.47
N THR A 246 7.66 -2.59 -4.14
CA THR A 246 8.20 -1.24 -4.46
C THR A 246 8.19 -0.91 -5.94
N SER A 247 8.00 -1.92 -6.79
CA SER A 247 7.84 -1.79 -8.24
C SER A 247 6.70 -2.70 -8.71
N GLY A 248 6.04 -2.32 -9.79
CA GLY A 248 4.91 -3.04 -10.35
C GLY A 248 4.02 -2.13 -11.20
N ILE A 249 2.98 -2.72 -11.77
CA ILE A 249 1.89 -1.97 -12.39
C ILE A 249 0.74 -1.94 -11.40
N VAL A 250 0.24 -0.75 -11.06
CA VAL A 250 -0.95 -0.61 -10.20
C VAL A 250 -2.17 -0.32 -11.06
N ILE A 251 -3.20 -1.14 -10.91
CA ILE A 251 -4.51 -0.91 -11.51
C ILE A 251 -5.43 -0.34 -10.45
N ASN A 252 -5.72 0.95 -10.52
CA ASN A 252 -6.67 1.59 -9.62
C ASN A 252 -8.03 1.77 -10.31
N VAL A 253 -9.00 0.89 -10.01
CA VAL A 253 -10.41 1.03 -10.43
C VAL A 253 -11.09 2.00 -9.46
N GLY A 254 -10.94 3.29 -9.76
CA GLY A 254 -11.46 4.41 -8.99
C GLY A 254 -12.96 4.61 -9.15
N PHE A 255 -13.46 5.76 -8.67
CA PHE A 255 -14.89 6.06 -8.74
C PHE A 255 -15.34 6.43 -10.16
N HIS A 256 -14.63 7.33 -10.83
CA HIS A 256 -14.97 7.80 -12.18
C HIS A 256 -14.18 7.09 -13.28
N VAL A 257 -12.91 6.79 -13.03
CA VAL A 257 -11.97 6.24 -14.01
C VAL A 257 -11.21 5.05 -13.46
N THR A 258 -10.68 4.23 -14.35
CA THR A 258 -9.69 3.20 -14.04
C THR A 258 -8.35 3.65 -14.57
N SER A 259 -7.29 3.53 -13.76
CA SER A 259 -5.93 3.93 -14.13
C SER A 259 -4.98 2.75 -14.03
N VAL A 260 -4.08 2.62 -15.00
CA VAL A 260 -2.99 1.63 -15.04
C VAL A 260 -1.67 2.40 -14.91
N VAL A 261 -1.01 2.24 -13.78
CA VAL A 261 0.10 3.10 -13.34
C VAL A 261 1.37 2.27 -13.19
N PRO A 262 2.35 2.38 -14.11
CA PRO A 262 3.66 1.76 -13.93
C PRO A 262 4.45 2.49 -12.85
N ILE A 263 4.97 1.74 -11.89
CA ILE A 263 5.76 2.25 -10.77
C ILE A 263 7.05 1.46 -10.69
N LEU A 264 8.18 2.18 -10.70
CA LEU A 264 9.51 1.60 -10.52
C LEU A 264 10.14 2.23 -9.29
N ARG A 265 10.44 1.40 -8.28
CA ARG A 265 11.08 1.82 -7.02
C ARG A 265 10.40 3.07 -6.46
N GLY A 266 9.11 2.97 -6.17
CA GLY A 266 8.32 4.03 -5.53
C GLY A 266 8.07 5.29 -6.38
N LYS A 267 8.58 5.34 -7.62
CA LYS A 267 8.37 6.45 -8.56
C LYS A 267 7.38 6.04 -9.63
N VAL A 268 6.34 6.86 -9.83
CA VAL A 268 5.43 6.73 -10.96
C VAL A 268 6.18 7.06 -12.25
N MET A 269 6.13 6.14 -13.22
CA MET A 269 6.82 6.25 -14.50
C MET A 269 5.95 6.97 -15.53
N HIS A 270 5.79 8.28 -15.34
CA HIS A 270 4.98 9.12 -16.26
C HIS A 270 5.52 9.13 -17.70
N ASP A 271 6.83 8.96 -17.86
CA ASP A 271 7.54 8.83 -19.14
C ASP A 271 7.23 7.54 -19.89
N VAL A 272 6.94 6.45 -19.17
CA VAL A 272 6.42 5.20 -19.75
C VAL A 272 4.95 5.35 -20.16
N GLY A 273 4.20 6.18 -19.45
CA GLY A 273 2.79 6.45 -19.70
C GLY A 273 1.86 5.83 -18.64
N VAL A 274 0.79 6.56 -18.33
CA VAL A 274 -0.25 6.11 -17.41
C VAL A 274 -1.55 5.97 -18.21
N GLU A 275 -2.04 4.74 -18.37
CA GLU A 275 -3.26 4.49 -19.14
C GLU A 275 -4.50 4.82 -18.31
N ILE A 276 -5.45 5.54 -18.91
CA ILE A 276 -6.72 5.89 -18.29
C ILE A 276 -7.88 5.36 -19.11
N LEU A 277 -8.69 4.51 -18.46
CA LEU A 277 -9.95 4.05 -19.00
C LEU A 277 -11.08 4.89 -18.41
N GLY A 278 -11.94 5.41 -19.28
CA GLY A 278 -13.10 6.25 -18.94
C GLY A 278 -14.24 5.55 -18.20
N GLN A 279 -13.93 4.47 -17.48
CA GLN A 279 -14.89 3.68 -16.71
C GLN A 279 -14.35 3.42 -15.30
N GLY A 280 -15.16 3.74 -14.29
CA GLY A 280 -14.91 3.45 -12.88
C GLY A 280 -16.15 2.90 -12.19
N ALA A 281 -16.12 2.87 -10.86
CA ALA A 281 -17.22 2.36 -10.03
C ALA A 281 -18.60 2.95 -10.35
N LEU A 282 -18.66 4.22 -10.73
CA LEU A 282 -19.91 4.89 -11.11
C LEU A 282 -20.53 4.24 -12.34
N LYS A 283 -19.73 3.94 -13.37
CA LYS A 283 -20.22 3.26 -14.59
C LYS A 283 -20.66 1.83 -14.31
N LEU A 284 -19.92 1.07 -13.48
CA LEU A 284 -20.34 -0.28 -13.07
C LEU A 284 -21.68 -0.24 -12.32
N THR A 285 -21.85 0.72 -11.41
CA THR A 285 -23.10 0.88 -10.65
C THR A 285 -24.25 1.31 -11.58
N GLY A 286 -24.00 2.22 -12.51
CA GLY A 286 -24.97 2.63 -13.52
C GLY A 286 -25.38 1.50 -14.47
N PHE A 287 -24.44 0.63 -14.84
CA PHE A 287 -24.75 -0.53 -15.67
C PHE A 287 -25.57 -1.59 -14.92
N LEU A 288 -25.24 -1.86 -13.65
CA LEU A 288 -26.08 -2.73 -12.80
C LEU A 288 -27.51 -2.18 -12.71
N ARG A 289 -27.64 -0.86 -12.55
CA ARG A 289 -28.93 -0.17 -12.54
C ARG A 289 -29.74 -0.47 -13.81
N GLU A 290 -29.11 -0.34 -14.97
CA GLU A 290 -29.74 -0.59 -16.27
C GLU A 290 -30.21 -2.05 -16.39
N LEU A 291 -29.36 -3.02 -16.00
CA LEU A 291 -29.71 -4.44 -16.01
C LEU A 291 -30.88 -4.77 -15.07
N MET A 292 -30.86 -4.22 -13.85
CA MET A 292 -31.93 -4.40 -12.88
C MET A 292 -33.27 -3.81 -13.37
N GLN A 293 -33.23 -2.65 -14.02
CA GLN A 293 -34.41 -2.02 -14.61
C GLN A 293 -35.02 -2.86 -15.73
N GLN A 294 -34.20 -3.51 -16.57
CA GLN A 294 -34.67 -4.44 -17.60
C GLN A 294 -35.40 -5.66 -17.01
N ARG A 295 -35.10 -6.03 -15.75
CA ARG A 295 -35.77 -7.09 -14.99
C ARG A 295 -36.92 -6.59 -14.12
N ASN A 296 -37.33 -5.33 -14.23
CA ASN A 296 -38.36 -4.70 -13.41
C ASN A 296 -38.04 -4.71 -11.90
N ILE A 297 -36.76 -4.70 -11.51
CA ILE A 297 -36.35 -4.58 -10.11
C ILE A 297 -36.29 -3.09 -9.74
N ILE A 298 -37.12 -2.67 -8.80
CA ILE A 298 -37.26 -1.28 -8.35
C ILE A 298 -36.36 -1.04 -7.14
N PHE A 299 -35.72 0.14 -7.08
CA PHE A 299 -34.89 0.60 -5.97
C PHE A 299 -35.00 2.12 -5.87
N GLU A 300 -34.76 2.67 -4.68
CA GLU A 300 -34.97 4.12 -4.44
C GLU A 300 -33.73 4.96 -4.78
N SER A 301 -32.54 4.39 -4.61
CA SER A 301 -31.30 5.16 -4.66
C SER A 301 -30.14 4.43 -5.35
N LEU A 302 -29.20 5.20 -5.92
CA LEU A 302 -27.93 4.65 -6.43
C LEU A 302 -27.05 4.05 -5.31
N TYR A 303 -27.25 4.46 -4.05
CA TYR A 303 -26.57 3.89 -2.91
C TYR A 303 -26.95 2.41 -2.71
N THR A 304 -28.21 2.07 -2.95
CA THR A 304 -28.69 0.69 -2.88
C THR A 304 -28.13 -0.15 -4.01
N VAL A 305 -28.16 0.34 -5.26
CA VAL A 305 -27.52 -0.34 -6.38
C VAL A 305 -26.04 -0.58 -6.11
N ARG A 306 -25.34 0.40 -5.53
CA ARG A 306 -23.95 0.24 -5.11
C ARG A 306 -23.78 -0.85 -4.06
N THR A 307 -24.64 -0.88 -3.04
CA THR A 307 -24.59 -1.89 -1.96
C THR A 307 -24.82 -3.29 -2.53
N ILE A 308 -25.79 -3.44 -3.43
CA ILE A 308 -26.07 -4.70 -4.15
C ILE A 308 -24.86 -5.11 -4.98
N LYS A 309 -24.25 -4.17 -5.72
CA LYS A 309 -23.01 -4.41 -6.48
C LYS A 309 -21.90 -4.96 -5.58
N GLU A 310 -21.64 -4.29 -4.46
CA GLU A 310 -20.57 -4.66 -3.52
C GLU A 310 -20.83 -6.01 -2.81
N LYS A 311 -22.10 -6.42 -2.65
CA LYS A 311 -22.46 -7.70 -2.00
C LYS A 311 -22.61 -8.88 -2.95
N LEU A 312 -23.15 -8.67 -4.16
CA LEU A 312 -23.57 -9.76 -5.05
C LEU A 312 -22.76 -9.89 -6.33
N CYS A 313 -22.13 -8.82 -6.81
CA CYS A 313 -21.44 -8.85 -8.10
C CYS A 313 -20.03 -9.44 -7.98
N TYR A 314 -19.58 -10.04 -9.07
CA TYR A 314 -18.26 -10.66 -9.20
C TYR A 314 -17.81 -10.65 -10.68
N VAL A 315 -16.61 -11.13 -10.95
CA VAL A 315 -16.08 -11.33 -12.31
C VAL A 315 -16.02 -12.82 -12.57
N ALA A 316 -16.69 -13.27 -13.64
CA ALA A 316 -16.60 -14.66 -14.08
C ALA A 316 -15.24 -14.96 -14.73
N ASN A 317 -14.67 -16.13 -14.43
CA ASN A 317 -13.44 -16.59 -15.06
C ASN A 317 -13.62 -16.95 -16.54
N ASP A 318 -14.81 -17.44 -16.90
CA ASP A 318 -15.24 -17.72 -18.26
C ASP A 318 -16.68 -17.23 -18.39
N TYR A 319 -16.87 -16.13 -19.12
CA TYR A 319 -18.15 -15.45 -19.21
C TYR A 319 -19.22 -16.32 -19.87
N ASP A 320 -18.87 -16.97 -20.99
CA ASP A 320 -19.82 -17.77 -21.77
C ASP A 320 -20.24 -19.03 -21.02
N ALA A 321 -19.31 -19.68 -20.32
CA ALA A 321 -19.64 -20.81 -19.46
C ALA A 321 -20.50 -20.41 -18.24
N GLU A 322 -20.32 -19.20 -17.71
CA GLU A 322 -21.09 -18.71 -16.56
C GLU A 322 -22.55 -18.40 -16.94
N LEU A 323 -22.82 -17.97 -18.19
CA LEU A 323 -24.19 -17.75 -18.71
C LEU A 323 -25.08 -18.99 -18.65
N LEU A 324 -24.48 -20.19 -18.65
CA LEU A 324 -25.19 -21.47 -18.64
C LEU A 324 -25.50 -21.99 -17.22
N LYS A 325 -25.03 -21.30 -16.17
CA LYS A 325 -25.19 -21.74 -14.77
C LYS A 325 -26.37 -21.04 -14.11
N ASP A 326 -26.90 -21.67 -13.06
CA ASP A 326 -27.75 -20.97 -12.11
C ASP A 326 -26.87 -20.12 -11.18
N THR A 327 -26.93 -18.81 -11.37
CA THR A 327 -26.12 -17.83 -10.64
C THR A 327 -26.95 -17.00 -9.68
N GLN A 328 -28.14 -17.46 -9.28
CA GLN A 328 -29.00 -16.71 -8.37
C GLN A 328 -28.29 -16.38 -7.05
N GLY A 329 -28.46 -15.14 -6.57
CA GLY A 329 -27.94 -14.70 -5.29
C GLY A 329 -28.77 -13.55 -4.75
N SER A 330 -28.98 -13.55 -3.43
CA SER A 330 -29.81 -12.56 -2.76
C SER A 330 -29.05 -11.86 -1.63
N CYS A 331 -29.33 -10.57 -1.44
CA CYS A 331 -28.84 -9.83 -0.29
C CYS A 331 -29.91 -8.90 0.25
N GLU A 332 -29.88 -8.69 1.57
CA GLU A 332 -30.67 -7.65 2.21
C GLU A 332 -29.93 -6.31 2.18
N VAL A 333 -30.66 -5.26 1.83
CA VAL A 333 -30.23 -3.87 1.93
C VAL A 333 -31.05 -3.20 3.04
N LEU A 334 -30.36 -2.70 4.05
CA LEU A 334 -30.99 -2.09 5.22
C LEU A 334 -31.91 -0.94 4.80
N GLY A 335 -33.18 -1.03 5.19
CA GLY A 335 -34.20 -0.04 4.88
C GLY A 335 -34.89 -0.21 3.53
N GLU A 336 -34.36 -1.01 2.59
CA GLU A 336 -34.98 -1.25 1.27
C GLU A 336 -35.45 -2.71 1.06
N GLY A 337 -34.90 -3.68 1.79
CA GLY A 337 -35.33 -5.09 1.76
C GLY A 337 -34.44 -6.02 0.96
N TRP A 338 -34.99 -7.15 0.50
CA TRP A 338 -34.24 -8.21 -0.19
C TRP A 338 -34.21 -8.00 -1.70
N PHE A 339 -33.00 -8.09 -2.26
CA PHE A 339 -32.77 -8.05 -3.70
C PHE A 339 -32.20 -9.36 -4.16
N THR A 340 -32.70 -9.87 -5.29
CA THR A 340 -32.24 -11.12 -5.90
C THR A 340 -31.78 -10.85 -7.32
N LEU A 341 -30.54 -11.23 -7.61
CA LEU A 341 -29.93 -11.12 -8.94
C LEU A 341 -29.52 -12.49 -9.45
N SER A 342 -29.35 -12.59 -10.77
CA SER A 342 -28.95 -13.80 -11.49
C SER A 342 -27.68 -13.52 -12.32
N GLN A 343 -27.80 -13.41 -13.64
CA GLN A 343 -26.70 -13.13 -14.56
C GLN A 343 -26.13 -11.72 -14.37
N GLU A 344 -26.94 -10.78 -13.86
CA GLU A 344 -26.56 -9.40 -13.60
C GLU A 344 -25.32 -9.32 -12.69
N ARG A 345 -25.14 -10.31 -11.81
CA ARG A 345 -24.04 -10.40 -10.86
C ARG A 345 -22.67 -10.43 -11.54
N PHE A 346 -22.52 -11.15 -12.65
CA PHE A 346 -21.22 -11.23 -13.35
C PHE A 346 -21.17 -10.38 -14.61
N GLN A 347 -22.32 -10.04 -15.21
CA GLN A 347 -22.39 -9.10 -16.33
C GLN A 347 -21.80 -7.73 -15.97
N VAL A 348 -21.99 -7.27 -14.72
CA VAL A 348 -21.41 -6.00 -14.25
C VAL A 348 -19.88 -6.03 -14.24
N GLY A 349 -19.27 -7.16 -13.88
CA GLY A 349 -17.83 -7.34 -13.93
C GLY A 349 -17.30 -7.43 -15.36
N GLU A 350 -18.08 -8.00 -16.29
CA GLU A 350 -17.66 -8.22 -17.66
C GLU A 350 -17.35 -6.94 -18.42
N ILE A 351 -18.00 -5.81 -18.10
CA ILE A 351 -17.70 -4.53 -18.77
C ILE A 351 -16.26 -4.04 -18.51
N LEU A 352 -15.56 -4.58 -17.50
CA LEU A 352 -14.12 -4.34 -17.32
C LEU A 352 -13.29 -4.98 -18.43
N PHE A 353 -13.75 -6.08 -19.03
CA PHE A 353 -13.06 -6.82 -20.09
C PHE A 353 -13.67 -6.53 -21.47
N GLN A 354 -14.99 -6.34 -21.53
CA GLN A 354 -15.76 -6.06 -22.73
C GLN A 354 -16.59 -4.78 -22.55
N PRO A 355 -15.98 -3.58 -22.58
CA PRO A 355 -16.66 -2.31 -22.31
C PRO A 355 -17.87 -2.02 -23.21
N HIS A 356 -17.86 -2.56 -24.42
CA HIS A 356 -18.92 -2.35 -25.40
C HIS A 356 -20.29 -2.89 -24.95
N ILE A 357 -20.31 -3.93 -24.11
CA ILE A 357 -21.55 -4.47 -23.51
C ILE A 357 -22.22 -3.41 -22.63
N GLY A 358 -21.42 -2.61 -21.93
CA GLY A 358 -21.88 -1.47 -21.13
C GLY A 358 -22.06 -0.17 -21.93
N GLY A 359 -22.01 -0.22 -23.26
CA GLY A 359 -22.12 0.94 -24.15
C GLY A 359 -20.91 1.88 -24.12
N VAL A 360 -19.74 1.43 -23.66
CA VAL A 360 -18.51 2.24 -23.61
C VAL A 360 -17.57 1.84 -24.75
N ARG A 361 -17.05 2.82 -25.48
CA ARG A 361 -16.07 2.64 -26.56
C ARG A 361 -14.65 2.86 -26.04
N THR A 362 -14.15 1.93 -25.24
CA THR A 362 -12.77 1.90 -24.74
C THR A 362 -12.25 0.47 -24.78
N MET A 363 -10.94 0.30 -24.63
CA MET A 363 -10.32 -1.02 -24.56
C MET A 363 -10.63 -1.68 -23.21
N GLY A 364 -10.60 -3.02 -23.19
CA GLY A 364 -10.74 -3.79 -21.97
C GLY A 364 -9.54 -3.60 -21.03
N LEU A 365 -9.73 -3.88 -19.74
CA LEU A 365 -8.72 -3.74 -18.71
C LEU A 365 -7.45 -4.54 -19.02
N HIS A 366 -7.61 -5.80 -19.42
CA HIS A 366 -6.52 -6.68 -19.83
C HIS A 366 -5.69 -6.08 -20.99
N GLN A 367 -6.34 -5.45 -21.97
CA GLN A 367 -5.67 -4.80 -23.10
C GLN A 367 -4.87 -3.56 -22.65
N ALA A 368 -5.44 -2.75 -21.74
CA ALA A 368 -4.75 -1.59 -21.19
C ALA A 368 -3.50 -1.98 -20.38
N VAL A 369 -3.57 -3.08 -19.64
CA VAL A 369 -2.44 -3.60 -18.88
C VAL A 369 -1.36 -4.15 -19.82
N ALA A 370 -1.74 -4.92 -20.84
CA ALA A 370 -0.79 -5.39 -21.84
C ALA A 370 -0.07 -4.24 -22.56
N LEU A 371 -0.82 -3.20 -22.96
CA LEU A 371 -0.24 -1.99 -23.55
C LEU A 371 0.76 -1.32 -22.60
N CYS A 372 0.42 -1.20 -21.32
CA CYS A 372 1.34 -0.67 -20.32
C CYS A 372 2.61 -1.52 -20.19
N MET A 373 2.49 -2.86 -20.21
CA MET A 373 3.64 -3.77 -20.16
C MET A 373 4.54 -3.64 -21.40
N ASP A 374 3.95 -3.48 -22.59
CA ASP A 374 4.70 -3.20 -23.81
C ASP A 374 5.49 -1.88 -23.71
N HIS A 375 4.86 -0.82 -23.20
CA HIS A 375 5.54 0.45 -22.95
C HIS A 375 6.66 0.31 -21.91
N CYS A 376 6.43 -0.47 -20.84
CA CYS A 376 7.45 -0.73 -19.82
C CYS A 376 8.66 -1.45 -20.39
N LEU A 377 8.44 -2.43 -21.28
CA LEU A 377 9.49 -3.17 -21.96
C LEU A 377 10.28 -2.25 -22.90
N ALA A 378 9.59 -1.45 -23.72
CA ALA A 378 10.20 -0.55 -24.68
C ALA A 378 11.03 0.58 -24.05
N ALA A 379 10.70 0.98 -22.81
CA ALA A 379 11.40 2.05 -22.12
C ALA A 379 12.79 1.66 -21.59
N GLU A 380 13.11 0.36 -21.49
CA GLU A 380 14.41 -0.17 -21.05
C GLU A 380 14.97 0.46 -19.75
N VAL A 381 14.07 0.85 -18.84
CA VAL A 381 14.40 1.60 -17.61
C VAL A 381 15.10 0.75 -16.53
N ALA A 382 15.09 -0.58 -16.68
CA ALA A 382 15.67 -1.53 -15.73
C ALA A 382 16.33 -2.69 -16.47
N SER A 383 17.29 -3.34 -15.81
CA SER A 383 18.06 -4.46 -16.38
C SER A 383 17.26 -5.76 -16.56
N ASP A 384 16.10 -5.88 -15.92
CA ASP A 384 15.19 -7.00 -16.10
C ASP A 384 13.73 -6.53 -16.25
N ASP A 385 12.88 -7.43 -16.74
CA ASP A 385 11.45 -7.20 -16.97
C ASP A 385 10.57 -7.53 -15.75
N ARG A 386 11.17 -8.05 -14.67
CA ARG A 386 10.44 -8.56 -13.51
C ARG A 386 9.70 -7.46 -12.76
N TRP A 387 10.19 -6.23 -12.85
CA TRP A 387 9.62 -5.11 -12.10
C TRP A 387 8.19 -4.75 -12.52
N PHE A 388 7.77 -5.02 -13.76
CA PHE A 388 6.41 -4.74 -14.25
C PHE A 388 5.52 -5.99 -14.35
N LYS A 389 6.08 -7.20 -14.17
CA LYS A 389 5.32 -8.46 -14.17
C LYS A 389 4.43 -8.64 -12.94
N THR A 390 4.64 -7.85 -11.89
CA THR A 390 3.73 -7.80 -10.73
C THR A 390 2.68 -6.72 -10.94
N VAL A 391 1.42 -7.14 -11.07
CA VAL A 391 0.26 -6.26 -11.20
C VAL A 391 -0.46 -6.20 -9.86
N VAL A 392 -0.70 -5.02 -9.31
CA VAL A 392 -1.40 -4.83 -8.03
C VAL A 392 -2.72 -4.12 -8.27
N LEU A 393 -3.81 -4.74 -7.82
CA LEU A 393 -5.14 -4.17 -7.87
C LEU A 393 -5.38 -3.21 -6.70
N ALA A 394 -5.98 -2.06 -6.99
CA ALA A 394 -6.32 -1.01 -6.04
C ALA A 394 -7.67 -0.38 -6.38
N GLY A 395 -8.30 0.29 -5.41
CA GLY A 395 -9.60 0.94 -5.61
C GLY A 395 -10.79 0.05 -5.26
N GLY A 396 -11.96 0.68 -5.07
CA GLY A 396 -13.12 0.02 -4.48
C GLY A 396 -13.70 -1.10 -5.35
N SER A 397 -13.84 -0.85 -6.66
CA SER A 397 -14.38 -1.86 -7.58
C SER A 397 -13.38 -2.94 -7.97
N SER A 398 -12.10 -2.79 -7.62
CA SER A 398 -11.11 -3.87 -7.76
C SER A 398 -11.28 -4.97 -6.73
N CYS A 399 -12.17 -4.78 -5.74
CA CYS A 399 -12.52 -5.79 -4.75
C CYS A 399 -13.59 -6.78 -5.26
N LEU A 400 -14.02 -6.69 -6.53
CA LEU A 400 -14.92 -7.67 -7.12
C LEU A 400 -14.25 -9.06 -7.10
N PRO A 401 -14.89 -10.08 -6.50
CA PRO A 401 -14.36 -11.44 -6.50
C PRO A 401 -14.12 -11.95 -7.93
N GLY A 402 -13.05 -12.72 -8.16
CA GLY A 402 -12.70 -13.28 -9.46
C GLY A 402 -11.95 -12.33 -10.41
N LEU A 403 -11.83 -11.04 -10.08
CA LEU A 403 -11.12 -10.07 -10.92
C LEU A 403 -9.62 -10.40 -11.07
N PRO A 404 -8.86 -10.71 -10.01
CA PRO A 404 -7.44 -11.06 -10.15
C PRO A 404 -7.24 -12.26 -11.08
N GLU A 405 -8.00 -13.33 -10.87
CA GLU A 405 -7.86 -14.59 -11.59
C GLU A 405 -8.22 -14.43 -13.07
N ARG A 406 -9.33 -13.74 -13.35
CA ARG A 406 -9.73 -13.43 -14.73
C ARG A 406 -8.70 -12.56 -15.43
N LEU A 407 -8.19 -11.51 -14.77
CA LEU A 407 -7.19 -10.64 -15.36
C LEU A 407 -5.89 -11.40 -15.66
N GLU A 408 -5.42 -12.21 -14.72
CA GLU A 408 -4.22 -13.03 -14.92
C GLU A 408 -4.39 -14.00 -16.09
N LYS A 409 -5.54 -14.68 -16.18
CA LYS A 409 -5.89 -15.55 -17.33
C LYS A 409 -5.86 -14.80 -18.66
N GLU A 410 -6.46 -13.61 -18.72
CA GLU A 410 -6.49 -12.80 -19.95
C GLU A 410 -5.09 -12.31 -20.34
N LEU A 411 -4.25 -11.91 -19.38
CA LEU A 411 -2.87 -11.49 -19.66
C LEU A 411 -2.04 -12.64 -20.23
N HIS A 412 -2.15 -13.84 -19.67
CA HIS A 412 -1.48 -15.03 -20.21
C HIS A 412 -1.95 -15.38 -21.62
N ARG A 413 -3.20 -15.03 -21.97
CA ARG A 413 -3.79 -15.30 -23.29
C ARG A 413 -3.31 -14.30 -24.35
N ILE A 414 -3.18 -13.02 -24.01
CA ILE A 414 -2.90 -11.95 -25.00
C ILE A 414 -1.41 -11.60 -25.13
N LEU A 415 -0.61 -11.84 -24.09
CA LEU A 415 0.81 -11.49 -24.08
C LEU A 415 1.68 -12.61 -24.66
N PRO A 416 2.83 -12.28 -25.28
CA PRO A 416 3.84 -13.27 -25.68
C PRO A 416 4.35 -14.08 -24.47
N PRO A 417 4.72 -15.37 -24.64
CA PRO A 417 5.21 -16.21 -23.54
C PRO A 417 6.34 -15.60 -22.71
N SER A 418 7.29 -14.88 -23.34
CA SER A 418 8.41 -14.23 -22.64
C SER A 418 7.96 -13.15 -21.65
N MET A 419 6.82 -12.51 -21.92
CA MET A 419 6.26 -11.45 -21.07
C MET A 419 5.23 -12.00 -20.09
N SER A 420 4.39 -12.96 -20.50
CA SER A 420 3.38 -13.56 -19.62
C SER A 420 3.98 -14.48 -18.56
N GLU A 421 5.12 -15.12 -18.83
CA GLU A 421 5.79 -15.97 -17.84
C GLU A 421 6.23 -15.14 -16.62
N GLY A 422 5.68 -15.50 -15.46
CA GLY A 422 5.93 -14.84 -14.18
C GLY A 422 5.00 -13.66 -13.88
N VAL A 423 4.01 -13.38 -14.73
CA VAL A 423 2.97 -12.39 -14.41
C VAL A 423 2.17 -12.85 -13.21
N LYS A 424 1.97 -11.95 -12.26
CA LYS A 424 1.18 -12.19 -11.05
C LYS A 424 0.25 -11.02 -10.81
N VAL A 425 -1.03 -11.31 -10.60
CA VAL A 425 -2.02 -10.30 -10.20
C VAL A 425 -2.30 -10.41 -8.70
N ILE A 426 -2.01 -9.35 -7.95
CA ILE A 426 -2.22 -9.28 -6.50
C ILE A 426 -3.53 -8.52 -6.25
N PRO A 427 -4.52 -9.12 -5.56
CA PRO A 427 -5.75 -8.41 -5.17
C PRO A 427 -5.45 -7.27 -4.17
N PRO A 428 -6.38 -6.33 -3.93
CA PRO A 428 -6.20 -5.29 -2.92
C PRO A 428 -6.01 -5.93 -1.53
N PRO A 429 -4.82 -5.89 -0.90
CA PRO A 429 -4.51 -6.70 0.29
C PRO A 429 -5.37 -6.34 1.51
N TYR A 430 -5.84 -5.09 1.56
CA TYR A 430 -6.73 -4.58 2.59
C TYR A 430 -8.04 -4.04 1.98
N GLY A 431 -8.47 -4.64 0.87
CA GLY A 431 -9.68 -4.25 0.16
C GLY A 431 -9.67 -2.77 -0.22
N VAL A 432 -10.80 -2.09 0.02
CA VAL A 432 -11.01 -0.67 -0.31
C VAL A 432 -10.11 0.29 0.46
N ASP A 433 -9.45 -0.17 1.52
CA ASP A 433 -8.60 0.62 2.41
C ASP A 433 -7.09 0.41 2.14
N SER A 434 -6.72 -0.33 1.08
CA SER A 434 -5.32 -0.66 0.77
C SER A 434 -4.38 0.56 0.74
N ALA A 435 -4.77 1.67 0.10
CA ALA A 435 -3.96 2.89 0.11
C ALA A 435 -3.80 3.51 1.52
N TRP A 436 -4.84 3.43 2.35
CA TRP A 436 -4.78 3.89 3.75
C TRP A 436 -3.79 3.04 4.56
N TYR A 437 -3.78 1.71 4.35
CA TYR A 437 -2.79 0.83 4.97
C TYR A 437 -1.37 1.06 4.46
N GLY A 438 -1.18 1.39 3.18
CA GLY A 438 0.11 1.84 2.66
C GLY A 438 0.64 3.07 3.40
N ALA A 439 -0.22 4.06 3.64
CA ALA A 439 0.13 5.24 4.44
C ALA A 439 0.40 4.88 5.92
N LYS A 440 -0.34 3.92 6.49
CA LYS A 440 -0.06 3.36 7.81
C LYS A 440 1.34 2.73 7.89
N ILE A 441 1.77 1.98 6.87
CA ILE A 441 3.11 1.38 6.83
C ILE A 441 4.19 2.46 6.88
N ILE A 442 4.09 3.48 6.04
CA ILE A 442 5.07 4.58 5.96
C ILE A 442 5.13 5.39 7.24
N SER A 443 3.96 5.77 7.79
CA SER A 443 3.87 6.56 9.04
C SER A 443 4.45 5.86 10.26
N ASN A 444 4.73 4.56 10.18
CA ASN A 444 5.34 3.80 11.24
C ASN A 444 6.80 3.41 10.95
N VAL A 445 7.39 3.76 9.80
CA VAL A 445 8.80 3.45 9.51
C VAL A 445 9.72 4.26 10.43
N SER A 446 10.83 3.67 10.90
CA SER A 446 11.73 4.27 11.90
C SER A 446 12.23 5.69 11.55
N THR A 447 12.32 6.00 10.27
CA THR A 447 12.80 7.27 9.71
C THR A 447 11.68 8.18 9.17
N PHE A 448 10.41 7.89 9.48
CA PHE A 448 9.24 8.57 8.91
C PHE A 448 9.34 10.11 8.95
N SER A 449 9.67 10.68 10.11
CA SER A 449 9.75 12.13 10.30
C SER A 449 10.82 12.80 9.42
N ASP A 450 11.92 12.12 9.15
CA ASP A 450 13.08 12.71 8.47
C ASP A 450 13.09 12.41 6.97
N ALA A 451 12.72 11.19 6.58
CA ALA A 451 12.82 10.71 5.21
C ALA A 451 11.56 10.95 4.37
N TRP A 452 10.38 11.00 5.00
CA TRP A 452 9.08 11.04 4.30
C TRP A 452 8.32 12.35 4.48
N CYS A 453 8.56 13.07 5.57
CA CYS A 453 7.82 14.28 5.90
C CYS A 453 8.50 15.55 5.41
N ILE A 454 7.69 16.56 5.07
CA ILE A 454 8.13 17.92 4.81
C ILE A 454 7.65 18.80 5.97
N SER A 455 8.57 19.57 6.56
CA SER A 455 8.27 20.59 7.55
C SER A 455 7.90 21.94 6.91
N LYS A 456 7.20 22.79 7.67
CA LYS A 456 6.86 24.16 7.23
C LYS A 456 8.09 24.97 6.83
N LYS A 457 9.23 24.76 7.51
CA LYS A 457 10.52 25.42 7.19
C LYS A 457 11.04 24.98 5.82
N GLN A 458 11.08 23.67 5.55
CA GLN A 458 11.53 23.12 4.27
C GLN A 458 10.61 23.56 3.12
N PHE A 459 9.29 23.56 3.33
CA PHE A 459 8.33 24.03 2.32
C PHE A 459 8.57 25.49 1.92
N ARG A 460 8.72 26.40 2.89
CA ARG A 460 9.02 27.81 2.63
C ARG A 460 10.36 28.01 1.89
N GLN A 461 11.38 27.21 2.20
CA GLN A 461 12.67 27.28 1.52
C GLN A 461 12.58 26.83 0.05
N ARG A 462 11.83 25.75 -0.23
CA ARG A 462 11.59 25.28 -1.61
C ARG A 462 10.82 26.31 -2.43
N PHE A 463 9.81 26.94 -1.84
CA PHE A 463 9.03 27.99 -2.52
C PHE A 463 9.91 29.17 -2.92
N ARG A 464 10.75 29.67 -2.01
CA ARG A 464 11.68 30.79 -2.28
C ARG A 464 12.70 30.50 -3.38
N ARG A 465 13.18 29.25 -3.48
CA ARG A 465 14.11 28.85 -4.54
C ARG A 465 13.43 28.82 -5.91
N ASN A 466 12.16 28.44 -5.98
CA ASN A 466 11.42 28.40 -7.25
C ASN A 466 10.97 29.78 -7.75
N THR A 467 10.88 30.79 -6.87
CA THR A 467 10.52 32.18 -7.24
C THR A 467 11.71 33.07 -7.55
N ALA A 468 12.94 32.59 -7.36
CA ALA A 468 14.17 33.34 -7.53
C ALA A 468 14.85 33.12 -8.91
N TRP A 469 14.15 32.49 -9.86
CA TRP A 469 14.60 32.23 -11.22
C TRP A 469 13.57 32.73 -12.22
#